data_AF-A0A6G0XSM9-F1
#
_entry.id   AF-A0A6G0XSM9-F1
#
_cell.length_a   1.000
_cell.length_b   1.000
_cell.length_c   1.000
_cell.angle_alpha   90.00
_cell.angle_beta   90.00
_cell.angle_gamma   90.00
#
_symmetry.space_group_name_H-M   'P 1'
#
loop_
_entity.id
_entity.type
_entity.pdbx_description
1 polymer ?
#
loop_
_entity_poly.entity_id
_entity_poly.type
_entity_poly.pdbx_seq_one_letter_code
_entity_poly.pdbx_strand_id
1 'polypeptide(L)'
;MLKEPWWQYPKTYNVWCSHGLNPRVLAMNLKRRDIAGESVLRLMEYMRVVILQDAALLIRIPGYNQHPVYQMPVFTNSAFISFQQQLIVAVETAVAPEFMAIEKAMPLVAESLQNVRQDTALIHRELSQVTLGLRKVQEVVENMASKCCDNTNLVRQQVVGALQQAIDGLAAAPSNQ
;
A
#
# COMPACT_ATOMS: atom_id res chain seq x y z
N MET A 1 -23.70 -20.25 2.63
CA MET A 1 -23.21 -21.50 1.99
C MET A 1 -21.72 -21.36 1.76
N LEU A 2 -20.91 -21.73 2.75
CA LEU A 2 -19.45 -21.70 2.66
C LEU A 2 -18.98 -23.10 2.25
N LYS A 3 -18.32 -23.19 1.09
CA LYS A 3 -17.69 -24.43 0.60
C LYS A 3 -16.51 -24.76 1.51
N GLU A 4 -16.50 -25.99 2.00
CA GLU A 4 -15.43 -26.51 2.84
C GLU A 4 -14.10 -26.64 2.05
N PRO A 5 -12.94 -26.48 2.71
CA PRO A 5 -11.64 -26.58 2.05
C PRO A 5 -11.23 -28.04 1.78
N TRP A 6 -10.58 -28.24 0.64
CA TRP A 6 -10.19 -29.51 0.02
C TRP A 6 -9.17 -30.38 0.78
N TRP A 7 -8.73 -30.01 1.99
CA TRP A 7 -7.74 -30.75 2.78
C TRP A 7 -8.33 -31.63 3.89
N GLN A 8 -9.65 -31.81 3.96
CA GLN A 8 -10.26 -32.77 4.88
C GLN A 8 -10.44 -34.13 4.20
N TYR A 9 -9.45 -35.02 4.34
CA TYR A 9 -9.64 -36.43 4.02
C TYR A 9 -10.38 -37.16 5.16
N PRO A 10 -11.22 -38.17 4.86
CA PRO A 10 -12.02 -38.87 5.86
C PRO A 10 -11.17 -39.77 6.74
N LYS A 11 -11.37 -39.70 8.06
CA LYS A 11 -10.79 -40.62 9.04
C LYS A 11 -11.50 -41.98 8.97
N THR A 12 -11.00 -42.91 8.17
CA THR A 12 -11.32 -44.34 8.33
C THR A 12 -10.06 -45.18 8.19
N TYR A 13 -9.27 -45.24 9.26
CA TYR A 13 -8.36 -46.35 9.48
C TYR A 13 -9.14 -47.48 10.17
N ASN A 14 -9.00 -48.68 9.62
CA ASN A 14 -9.02 -50.00 10.28
C ASN A 14 -9.97 -50.97 9.57
N VAL A 15 -9.42 -51.84 8.73
CA VAL A 15 -9.62 -53.30 8.81
C VAL A 15 -8.47 -53.93 8.03
N TRP A 16 -7.38 -54.34 8.67
CA TRP A 16 -6.53 -55.49 8.28
C TRP A 16 -5.58 -55.75 9.44
N CYS A 17 -5.89 -56.75 10.27
CA CYS A 17 -4.91 -57.56 11.03
C CYS A 17 -5.67 -58.65 11.81
N SER A 18 -5.79 -59.81 11.17
CA SER A 18 -6.12 -61.07 11.83
C SER A 18 -4.91 -61.56 12.63
N HIS A 19 -5.19 -62.23 13.76
CA HIS A 19 -4.30 -62.97 14.68
C HIS A 19 -3.80 -62.22 15.93
N GLY A 20 -4.62 -62.33 16.99
CA GLY A 20 -4.13 -63.00 18.20
C GLY A 20 -3.41 -62.19 19.28
N LEU A 21 -3.58 -60.87 19.39
CA LEU A 21 -3.05 -60.10 20.52
C LEU A 21 -4.17 -59.38 21.29
N ASN A 22 -4.21 -59.61 22.59
CA ASN A 22 -5.19 -59.09 23.55
C ASN A 22 -5.22 -57.54 23.53
N PRO A 23 -6.34 -56.88 23.15
CA PRO A 23 -6.43 -55.43 22.98
C PRO A 23 -6.14 -54.62 24.25
N ARG A 24 -6.26 -55.22 25.45
CA ARG A 24 -6.07 -54.53 26.72
C ARG A 24 -4.59 -54.32 27.09
N VAL A 25 -3.68 -55.16 26.60
CA VAL A 25 -2.25 -55.07 26.93
C VAL A 25 -1.53 -54.02 26.06
N LEU A 26 -1.97 -53.85 24.81
CA LEU A 26 -1.49 -52.77 23.92
C LEU A 26 -1.96 -51.38 24.39
N ALA A 27 -3.17 -51.28 24.94
CA ALA A 27 -3.74 -49.99 25.36
C ALA A 27 -3.08 -49.36 26.60
N MET A 28 -2.42 -50.16 27.45
CA MET A 28 -1.75 -49.64 28.66
C MET A 28 -0.32 -49.17 28.43
N ASN A 29 0.40 -49.69 27.42
CA ASN A 29 1.77 -49.25 27.09
C ASN A 29 1.83 -48.15 26.02
N LEU A 30 0.76 -47.93 25.24
CA LEU A 30 0.67 -46.86 24.24
C LEU A 30 0.19 -45.51 24.81
N LYS A 31 -0.14 -45.43 26.10
CA LYS A 31 -0.62 -44.19 26.74
C LYS A 31 0.48 -43.18 27.05
N ARG A 32 1.73 -43.51 26.76
CA ARG A 32 2.82 -42.55 26.64
C ARG A 32 3.15 -42.43 25.16
N ARG A 33 2.20 -41.92 24.36
CA ARG A 33 2.52 -41.50 22.99
C ARG A 33 3.59 -40.43 23.14
N ASP A 34 4.81 -40.80 22.79
CA ASP A 34 5.95 -39.93 22.79
C ASP A 34 5.59 -38.75 21.88
N ILE A 35 5.27 -37.61 22.50
CA ILE A 35 4.83 -36.39 21.80
C ILE A 35 5.91 -36.00 20.78
N ALA A 36 7.18 -36.26 21.09
CA ALA A 36 8.29 -36.08 20.17
C ALA A 36 8.17 -37.05 18.98
N GLY A 37 7.97 -38.35 19.23
CA GLY A 37 7.79 -39.36 18.18
C GLY A 37 6.64 -39.02 17.22
N GLU A 38 5.47 -38.64 17.72
CA GLU A 38 4.34 -38.29 16.85
C GLU A 38 4.56 -36.97 16.08
N SER A 39 5.22 -35.98 16.69
CA SER A 39 5.58 -34.74 15.98
C SER A 39 6.58 -34.97 14.85
N VAL A 40 7.54 -35.88 15.03
CA VAL A 40 8.52 -36.25 14.01
C VAL A 40 7.85 -37.00 12.86
N LEU A 41 6.93 -37.91 13.14
CA LEU A 41 6.20 -38.62 12.08
C LEU A 41 5.36 -37.67 11.22
N ARG A 42 4.69 -36.69 11.85
CA ARG A 42 3.96 -35.64 11.11
C ARG A 42 4.89 -34.77 10.28
N LEU A 43 6.07 -34.43 10.82
CA LEU A 43 7.09 -33.71 10.06
C LEU A 43 7.57 -34.53 8.85
N MET A 44 7.83 -35.83 9.03
CA MET A 44 8.25 -36.71 7.93
C MET A 44 7.16 -36.86 6.86
N GLU A 45 5.89 -36.91 7.26
CA GLU A 45 4.76 -36.93 6.32
C GLU A 45 4.70 -35.64 5.50
N TYR A 46 4.88 -34.48 6.15
CA TYR A 46 4.95 -33.20 5.46
C TYR A 46 6.16 -33.12 4.51
N MET A 47 7.35 -33.45 5.01
CA MET A 47 8.59 -33.43 4.23
C MET A 47 8.51 -34.36 3.03
N ARG A 48 7.83 -35.51 3.15
CA ARG A 48 7.59 -36.41 2.02
C ARG A 48 6.85 -35.72 0.88
N VAL A 49 5.83 -34.91 1.19
CA VAL A 49 5.07 -34.18 0.17
C VAL A 49 5.97 -33.13 -0.50
N VAL A 50 6.67 -32.33 0.30
CA VAL A 50 7.59 -31.29 -0.20
C VAL A 50 8.67 -31.88 -1.10
N ILE A 51 9.34 -32.95 -0.66
CA ILE A 51 10.39 -33.62 -1.42
C ILE A 51 9.85 -34.17 -2.75
N LEU A 52 8.64 -34.75 -2.76
CA LEU A 52 8.04 -35.27 -3.99
C LEU A 52 7.64 -34.15 -4.96
N GLN A 53 7.15 -33.02 -4.44
CA GLN A 53 6.84 -31.84 -5.25
C GLN A 53 8.12 -31.27 -5.89
N ASP A 54 9.17 -31.09 -5.10
CA ASP A 54 10.45 -30.59 -5.59
C ASP A 54 11.07 -31.54 -6.60
N ALA A 55 11.08 -32.85 -6.32
CA ALA A 55 11.58 -33.85 -7.26
C ALA A 55 10.81 -33.80 -8.60
N ALA A 56 9.49 -33.65 -8.56
CA ALA A 56 8.67 -33.55 -9.77
C ALA A 56 9.07 -32.36 -10.66
N LEU A 57 9.49 -31.24 -10.07
CA LEU A 57 9.99 -30.09 -10.81
C LEU A 57 11.45 -30.27 -11.24
N LEU A 58 12.33 -30.69 -10.33
CA LEU A 58 13.78 -30.82 -10.55
C LEU A 58 14.12 -31.86 -11.63
N ILE A 59 13.39 -32.97 -11.72
CA ILE A 59 13.58 -33.99 -12.75
C ILE A 59 13.48 -33.43 -14.17
N ARG A 60 12.73 -32.34 -14.38
CA ARG A 60 12.58 -31.72 -15.70
C ARG A 60 13.71 -30.78 -16.08
N ILE A 61 14.52 -30.35 -15.11
CA ILE A 61 15.63 -29.44 -15.35
C ILE A 61 16.76 -30.22 -16.04
N PRO A 62 17.23 -29.77 -17.22
CA PRO A 62 18.38 -30.40 -17.88
C PRO A 62 19.59 -30.48 -16.94
N GLY A 63 20.17 -31.68 -16.81
CA GLY A 63 21.30 -31.95 -15.92
C GLY A 63 20.89 -32.58 -14.58
N TYR A 64 19.72 -32.24 -14.03
CA TYR A 64 19.21 -32.86 -12.80
C TYR A 64 18.58 -34.23 -13.07
N ASN A 65 17.98 -34.42 -14.24
CA ASN A 65 17.35 -35.69 -14.65
C ASN A 65 18.27 -36.92 -14.61
N GLN A 66 19.59 -36.71 -14.68
CA GLN A 66 20.59 -37.78 -14.65
C GLN A 66 20.96 -38.23 -13.23
N HIS A 67 20.50 -37.51 -12.19
CA HIS A 67 20.87 -37.84 -10.81
C HIS A 67 20.34 -39.22 -10.40
N PRO A 68 21.15 -40.07 -9.72
CA PRO A 68 20.77 -41.45 -9.38
C PRO A 68 19.47 -41.58 -8.58
N VAL A 69 19.16 -40.60 -7.72
CA VAL A 69 17.91 -40.57 -6.95
C VAL A 69 16.68 -40.61 -7.87
N TYR A 70 16.73 -39.98 -9.03
CA TYR A 70 15.59 -39.93 -9.95
C TYR A 70 15.47 -41.15 -10.87
N GLN A 71 16.46 -42.04 -10.83
CA GLN A 71 16.40 -43.34 -11.52
C GLN A 71 15.68 -44.39 -10.67
N MET A 72 15.27 -44.05 -9.45
CA MET A 72 14.55 -44.97 -8.57
C MET A 72 13.15 -45.30 -9.14
N PRO A 73 12.63 -46.54 -8.94
CA PRO A 73 11.35 -46.97 -9.49
C PRO A 73 10.13 -46.13 -9.10
N VAL A 74 10.22 -45.41 -7.97
CA VAL A 74 9.16 -44.51 -7.50
C VAL A 74 8.94 -43.35 -8.48
N PHE A 75 9.97 -42.88 -9.17
CA PHE A 75 9.91 -41.75 -10.10
C PHE A 75 9.56 -42.18 -11.53
N THR A 76 9.66 -43.48 -11.84
CA THR A 76 9.22 -44.05 -13.13
C THR A 76 7.78 -44.57 -13.08
N ASN A 77 7.16 -44.58 -11.89
CA ASN A 77 5.80 -45.06 -11.70
C ASN A 77 4.77 -44.11 -12.36
N SER A 78 3.75 -44.67 -13.00
CA SER A 78 2.66 -43.91 -13.63
C SER A 78 1.96 -42.97 -12.65
N ALA A 79 1.78 -43.36 -11.39
CA ALA A 79 1.20 -42.51 -10.36
C ALA A 79 2.02 -41.23 -10.12
N PHE A 80 3.35 -41.34 -10.10
CA PHE A 80 4.24 -40.19 -9.95
C PHE A 80 4.22 -39.30 -11.19
N ILE A 81 4.20 -39.90 -12.40
CA ILE A 81 4.13 -39.16 -13.66
C ILE A 81 2.82 -38.34 -13.74
N SER A 82 1.69 -38.94 -13.38
CA SER A 82 0.40 -38.23 -13.32
C SER A 82 0.42 -37.10 -12.29
N PHE A 83 0.98 -37.34 -11.10
CA PHE A 83 1.17 -36.31 -10.09
C PHE A 83 2.05 -35.15 -10.61
N GLN A 84 3.18 -35.46 -11.25
CA GLN A 84 4.09 -34.47 -11.82
C GLN A 84 3.38 -33.59 -12.85
N GLN A 85 2.58 -34.19 -13.75
CA GLN A 85 1.81 -33.43 -14.74
C GLN A 85 0.80 -32.48 -14.08
N GLN A 86 0.06 -32.94 -13.08
CA GLN A 86 -0.92 -32.12 -12.36
C GLN A 86 -0.24 -30.96 -11.61
N LEU A 87 0.88 -31.24 -10.94
CA LEU A 87 1.63 -30.23 -10.19
C LEU A 87 2.12 -29.11 -11.11
N ILE A 88 2.61 -29.45 -12.30
CA ILE A 88 3.15 -28.46 -13.24
C ILE A 88 2.05 -27.53 -13.74
N VAL A 89 0.90 -28.07 -14.11
CA VAL A 89 -0.27 -27.25 -14.47
C VAL A 89 -0.65 -26.34 -13.31
N ALA A 90 -0.63 -26.84 -12.07
CA ALA A 90 -0.95 -26.05 -10.88
C ALA A 90 0.07 -24.91 -10.64
N VAL A 91 1.36 -25.16 -10.89
CA VAL A 91 2.43 -24.16 -10.75
C VAL A 91 2.36 -23.11 -11.86
N GLU A 92 2.12 -23.51 -13.11
CA GLU A 92 2.01 -22.58 -14.25
C GLU A 92 0.75 -21.70 -14.17
N THR A 93 -0.33 -22.22 -13.58
CA THR A 93 -1.58 -21.47 -13.36
C THR A 93 -1.58 -20.67 -12.07
N ALA A 94 -0.61 -20.88 -11.18
CA ALA A 94 -0.48 -20.10 -9.96
C ALA A 94 -0.07 -18.67 -10.31
N VAL A 95 -0.81 -17.69 -9.76
CA VAL A 95 -0.47 -16.28 -9.89
C VAL A 95 0.91 -16.06 -9.28
N ALA A 96 1.84 -15.48 -10.03
CA ALA A 96 3.19 -15.26 -9.51
C ALA A 96 3.13 -14.38 -8.26
N PRO A 97 3.97 -14.65 -7.24
CA PRO A 97 3.93 -13.93 -5.97
C PRO A 97 4.06 -12.40 -6.13
N GLU A 98 4.82 -11.92 -7.12
CA GLU A 98 4.91 -10.49 -7.43
C GLU A 98 3.56 -9.85 -7.82
N PHE A 99 2.72 -10.56 -8.59
CA PHE A 99 1.41 -10.06 -9.01
C PHE A 99 0.46 -9.97 -7.82
N MET A 100 0.54 -10.92 -6.87
CA MET A 100 -0.24 -10.84 -5.63
C MET A 100 0.18 -9.65 -4.74
N ALA A 101 1.48 -9.32 -4.72
CA ALA A 101 1.97 -8.15 -3.99
C ALA A 101 1.49 -6.84 -4.64
N ILE A 102 1.53 -6.77 -5.98
CA ILE A 102 1.01 -5.61 -6.73
C ILE A 102 -0.50 -5.46 -6.53
N GLU A 103 -1.26 -6.54 -6.63
CA GLU A 103 -2.72 -6.53 -6.44
C GLU A 103 -3.11 -6.04 -5.04
N LYS A 104 -2.33 -6.42 -4.01
CA LYS A 104 -2.51 -5.92 -2.64
C LYS A 104 -2.10 -4.45 -2.46
N ALA A 105 -1.09 -3.98 -3.18
CA ALA A 105 -0.59 -2.62 -3.07
C ALA A 105 -1.44 -1.60 -3.84
N MET A 106 -2.10 -2.02 -4.91
CA MET A 106 -2.84 -1.15 -5.83
C MET A 106 -3.97 -0.32 -5.16
N PRO A 107 -4.79 -0.87 -4.25
CA PRO A 107 -5.81 -0.09 -3.55
C PRO A 107 -5.21 1.01 -2.67
N LEU A 108 -4.09 0.72 -2.01
CA LEU A 108 -3.40 1.69 -1.15
C LEU A 108 -2.82 2.86 -1.97
N VAL A 109 -2.25 2.54 -3.15
CA VAL A 109 -1.77 3.57 -4.07
C VAL A 109 -2.93 4.41 -4.61
N ALA A 110 -4.05 3.79 -4.96
CA ALA A 110 -5.24 4.50 -5.44
C ALA A 110 -5.80 5.46 -4.37
N GLU A 111 -5.89 5.01 -3.11
CA GLU A 111 -6.30 5.84 -1.98
C GLU A 111 -5.33 7.01 -1.76
N SER A 112 -4.03 6.75 -1.76
CA SER A 112 -3.02 7.81 -1.61
C SER A 112 -3.12 8.86 -2.72
N LEU A 113 -3.33 8.45 -3.97
CA LEU A 113 -3.50 9.37 -5.10
C LEU A 113 -4.79 10.19 -4.97
N GLN A 114 -5.87 9.59 -4.46
CA GLN A 114 -7.12 10.30 -4.21
C GLN A 114 -6.95 11.39 -3.14
N ASN A 115 -6.24 11.07 -2.05
CA ASN A 115 -5.92 12.04 -0.99
C ASN A 115 -5.08 13.20 -1.53
N VAL A 116 -4.01 12.90 -2.28
CA VAL A 116 -3.16 13.93 -2.90
C VAL A 116 -3.97 14.84 -3.83
N ARG A 117 -4.91 14.28 -4.61
CA ARG A 117 -5.80 15.10 -5.46
C ARG A 117 -6.71 15.99 -4.64
N GLN A 118 -7.24 15.50 -3.52
CA GLN A 118 -8.09 16.29 -2.64
C GLN A 118 -7.32 17.44 -1.99
N ASP A 119 -6.13 17.17 -1.47
CA ASP A 119 -5.26 18.18 -0.87
C ASP A 119 -4.86 19.25 -1.89
N THR A 120 -4.50 18.83 -3.11
CA THR A 120 -4.17 19.76 -4.20
C THR A 120 -5.36 20.68 -4.53
N ALA A 121 -6.59 20.17 -4.51
CA ALA A 121 -7.79 20.96 -4.74
C ALA A 121 -8.05 21.96 -3.60
N LEU A 122 -7.78 21.59 -2.34
CA LEU A 122 -7.88 22.48 -1.20
C LEU A 122 -6.84 23.60 -1.27
N ILE A 123 -5.59 23.26 -1.52
CA ILE A 123 -4.49 24.23 -1.69
C ILE A 123 -4.83 25.23 -2.80
N HIS A 124 -5.35 24.78 -3.94
CA HIS A 124 -5.75 25.67 -5.03
C HIS A 124 -6.87 26.65 -4.63
N ARG A 125 -7.83 26.21 -3.81
CA ARG A 125 -8.89 27.09 -3.30
C ARG A 125 -8.33 28.14 -2.35
N GLU A 126 -7.48 27.74 -1.41
CA GLU A 126 -6.87 28.66 -0.43
C GLU A 126 -5.99 29.70 -1.14
N LEU A 127 -5.14 29.27 -2.08
CA LEU A 127 -4.32 30.18 -2.88
C LEU A 127 -5.17 31.18 -3.68
N SER A 128 -6.31 30.74 -4.22
CA SER A 128 -7.25 31.61 -4.93
C SER A 128 -7.86 32.66 -3.99
N GLN A 129 -8.23 32.26 -2.77
CA GLN A 129 -8.74 33.19 -1.75
C GLN A 129 -7.69 34.21 -1.32
N VAL A 130 -6.46 33.78 -1.08
CA VAL A 130 -5.33 34.66 -0.74
C VAL A 130 -5.07 35.66 -1.88
N THR A 131 -5.06 35.18 -3.12
CA THR A 131 -4.87 36.04 -4.30
C THR A 131 -5.95 37.11 -4.41
N LEU A 132 -7.22 36.76 -4.16
CA LEU A 132 -8.33 37.71 -4.12
C LEU A 132 -8.19 38.70 -2.97
N GLY A 133 -7.77 38.23 -1.78
CA GLY A 133 -7.52 39.09 -0.62
C GLY A 133 -6.42 40.11 -0.89
N LEU A 134 -5.29 39.68 -1.47
CA LEU A 134 -4.18 40.56 -1.85
C LEU A 134 -4.62 41.61 -2.88
N ARG A 135 -5.46 41.24 -3.85
CA ARG A 135 -6.01 42.21 -4.81
C ARG A 135 -6.85 43.30 -4.13
N LYS A 136 -7.69 42.92 -3.16
CA LYS A 136 -8.48 43.90 -2.40
C LYS A 136 -7.59 44.82 -1.57
N VAL A 137 -6.56 44.27 -0.93
CA VAL A 137 -5.59 45.08 -0.17
C VAL A 137 -4.87 46.06 -1.10
N GLN A 138 -4.44 45.60 -2.28
CA GLN A 138 -3.84 46.45 -3.29
C GLN A 138 -4.76 47.61 -3.69
N GLU A 139 -6.04 47.34 -3.97
CA GLU A 139 -7.03 48.36 -4.32
C GLU A 139 -7.23 49.39 -3.20
N VAL A 140 -7.26 48.95 -1.93
CA VAL A 140 -7.36 49.86 -0.78
C VAL A 140 -6.11 50.75 -0.67
N VAL A 141 -4.92 50.18 -0.89
CA VAL A 141 -3.65 50.92 -0.86
C VAL A 141 -3.59 51.96 -1.98
N GLU A 142 -3.98 51.60 -3.21
CA GLU A 142 -4.02 52.51 -4.35
C GLU A 142 -5.02 53.66 -4.11
N ASN A 143 -6.22 53.35 -3.62
CA ASN A 143 -7.21 54.36 -3.24
C ASN A 143 -6.71 55.30 -2.13
N MET A 144 -6.02 54.75 -1.13
CA MET A 144 -5.43 55.54 -0.04
C MET A 144 -4.32 56.45 -0.56
N ALA A 145 -3.46 55.94 -1.44
CA ALA A 145 -2.38 56.72 -2.05
C ALA A 145 -2.94 57.90 -2.87
N SER A 146 -3.99 57.68 -3.66
CA SER A 146 -4.68 58.75 -4.41
C SER A 146 -5.23 59.82 -3.46
N LYS A 147 -6.00 59.42 -2.43
CA LYS A 147 -6.56 60.36 -1.45
C LYS A 147 -5.48 61.14 -0.70
N CYS A 148 -4.35 60.51 -0.38
CA CYS A 148 -3.22 61.18 0.27
C CYS A 148 -2.60 62.23 -0.66
N CYS A 149 -2.44 61.92 -1.95
CA CYS A 149 -1.96 62.87 -2.95
C CYS A 149 -2.91 64.07 -3.09
N ASP A 150 -4.22 63.82 -3.19
CA ASP A 150 -5.25 64.86 -3.30
C ASP A 150 -5.24 65.78 -2.08
N ASN A 151 -5.19 65.21 -0.87
CA ASN A 151 -5.09 65.99 0.37
C ASN A 151 -3.79 66.80 0.43
N THR A 152 -2.66 66.23 0.02
CA THR A 152 -1.38 66.95 -0.02
C THR A 152 -1.45 68.13 -0.98
N ASN A 153 -2.06 67.96 -2.16
CA ASN A 153 -2.27 69.04 -3.12
C ASN A 153 -3.22 70.11 -2.60
N LEU A 154 -4.31 69.72 -1.91
CA LEU A 154 -5.25 70.65 -1.29
C LEU A 154 -4.56 71.49 -0.21
N VAL A 155 -3.83 70.86 0.71
CA VAL A 155 -3.06 71.56 1.74
C VAL A 155 -2.04 72.50 1.10
N ARG A 156 -1.34 72.06 0.06
CA ARG A 156 -0.40 72.91 -0.68
C ARG A 156 -1.10 74.15 -1.25
N GLN A 157 -2.27 73.98 -1.88
CA GLN A 157 -3.04 75.09 -2.43
C GLN A 157 -3.54 76.05 -1.35
N GLN A 158 -4.04 75.53 -0.22
CA GLN A 158 -4.48 76.34 0.91
C GLN A 158 -3.34 77.17 1.51
N VAL A 159 -2.16 76.57 1.70
CA VAL A 159 -0.98 77.27 2.23
C VAL A 159 -0.51 78.34 1.27
N VAL A 160 -0.40 78.05 -0.03
CA VAL A 160 -0.03 79.04 -1.05
C VAL A 160 -1.04 80.18 -1.11
N GLY A 161 -2.35 79.87 -1.06
CA GLY A 161 -3.40 80.88 -1.05
C GLY A 161 -3.35 81.78 0.19
N ALA A 162 -3.14 81.20 1.37
CA ALA A 162 -3.00 81.97 2.63
C ALA A 162 -1.77 82.88 2.60
N LEU A 163 -0.64 82.41 2.05
CA LEU A 163 0.56 83.22 1.88
C LEU A 163 0.33 84.38 0.89
N GLN A 164 -0.35 84.15 -0.23
CA GLN A 164 -0.67 85.21 -1.19
C GLN A 164 -1.56 86.29 -0.56
N GLN A 165 -2.60 85.89 0.19
CA GLN A 165 -3.47 86.82 0.89
C GLN A 165 -2.71 87.67 1.92
N ALA A 166 -1.75 87.07 2.64
CA ALA A 166 -0.90 87.80 3.58
C ALA A 166 0.01 88.82 2.87
N ILE A 167 0.57 88.46 1.71
CA ILE A 167 1.39 89.37 0.88
C ILE A 167 0.55 90.55 0.37
N ASP A 168 -0.63 90.28 -0.16
CA ASP A 168 -1.53 91.32 -0.68
C ASP A 168 -1.99 92.27 0.44
N GLY A 169 -2.24 91.74 1.66
CA GLY A 169 -2.56 92.54 2.84
C GLY A 169 -1.41 93.43 3.31
N LEU A 170 -0.16 92.98 3.20
CA LEU A 170 1.04 93.79 3.48
C LEU A 170 1.25 94.90 2.44
N ALA A 171 0.96 94.64 1.17
CA ALA A 171 1.06 95.63 0.09
C ALA A 171 -0.04 96.70 0.16
N ALA A 172 -1.20 96.39 0.76
CA ALA A 172 -2.31 97.32 0.97
C ALA A 172 -2.18 98.19 2.24
N ALA A 173 -1.14 98.00 3.05
CA ALA A 173 -0.90 98.85 4.21
C ALA A 173 -0.45 100.25 3.74
N PRO A 174 -1.17 101.33 4.10
CA PRO A 174 -0.85 102.66 3.61
C PRO A 174 0.52 103.09 4.14
N SER A 175 1.40 103.47 3.21
CA SER A 175 2.62 104.20 3.50
C SER A 175 2.25 105.53 4.16
N ASN A 176 2.25 105.55 5.50
CA ASN A 176 2.24 106.79 6.27
C ASN A 176 3.55 107.54 5.98
N GLN A 177 3.49 108.48 5.05
CA GLN A 177 4.31 109.69 5.03
C GLN A 177 3.42 110.88 5.39
#